data_AF-A0A3D2WM47-F1
#
_entry.id   AF-A0A3D2WM47-F1
#
_cell.length_a   1.000
_cell.length_b   1.000
_cell.length_c   1.000
_cell.angle_alpha   90.00
_cell.angle_beta   90.00
_cell.angle_gamma   90.00
#
_symmetry.space_group_name_H-M   'P 1'
#
loop_
_entity.id
_entity.type
_entity.pdbx_description
1 polymer ?
#
loop_
_entity_poly.entity_id
_entity_poly.type
_entity_poly.pdbx_seq_one_letter_code
_entity_poly.pdbx_strand_id
1 'polypeptide(L)'
;MRGLREIYTSDDFNDLGNDLLFEFRLQPAGHAYLASGVHGQFAQPSDDIRFRFLYRCPSKLSLQLDEVAFSDGATKTGISQLRTDARPLWHLGESPGKSTRVAIESQINAIATDFPANNTSHVSLTVGISQTAPLAGTNQYFQPAGCIYYKQDANGLPEEGFYYNYVSDDTWQYEGFGCDTEGSDTHDKKFSLEQFTYWLDVTTLSKAQPTVFLWYLAPEGVDYETALEQMTNMINQANEASNLVGLHSVQHFLVISHLYKFSGSNNVEQWRQYVMNQQDAAFDIATTRDDVSAGSIFEATDQVLFSGPSAIPWLEEHGFNVFEYGSNSINLIDFSSGDLLDTLDVHPKNPESGAFFATILSEIIRDAGCPTDLVPDGIIEVEDLLSLIAGWGGDGDSDLNDDGTTDVNDLLILIESWGDCWPVQSPYNSPSYR
;
A
#
# COMPACT_ATOMS: atom_id res chain seq x y z
N MET A 1 -9.93 5.01 1.42
CA MET A 1 -11.23 4.73 2.07
C MET A 1 -12.26 5.72 1.56
N ARG A 2 -13.24 5.30 0.73
CA ARG A 2 -14.45 6.12 0.49
C ARG A 2 -15.26 6.17 1.77
N GLY A 3 -15.15 7.28 2.50
CA GLY A 3 -15.98 7.66 3.65
C GLY A 3 -16.22 6.53 4.65
N LEU A 4 -15.50 6.54 5.77
CA LEU A 4 -15.85 5.75 6.95
C LEU A 4 -17.35 5.93 7.20
N ARG A 5 -18.16 4.90 6.92
CA ARG A 5 -19.61 4.99 7.14
C ARG A 5 -19.84 4.89 8.63
N GLU A 6 -20.03 6.04 9.24
CA GLU A 6 -20.60 6.13 10.58
C GLU A 6 -22.03 5.61 10.54
N ILE A 7 -22.33 4.68 11.45
CA ILE A 7 -23.70 4.25 11.72
C ILE A 7 -24.16 4.94 12.99
N TYR A 8 -25.20 5.76 12.88
CA TYR A 8 -25.90 6.33 14.02
C TYR A 8 -27.20 5.57 14.27
N THR A 9 -27.36 5.04 15.47
CA THR A 9 -28.42 4.10 15.85
C THR A 9 -29.64 4.84 16.45
N SER A 10 -30.16 5.80 15.68
CA SER A 10 -31.38 6.55 16.02
C SER A 10 -32.63 5.66 16.02
N ASP A 11 -33.79 6.23 16.35
CA ASP A 11 -35.08 5.53 16.24
C ASP A 11 -35.41 5.10 14.79
N ASP A 12 -34.84 5.78 13.80
CA ASP A 12 -35.01 5.49 12.37
C ASP A 12 -33.98 4.48 11.83
N PHE A 13 -33.04 4.02 12.67
CA PHE A 13 -32.07 3.01 12.28
C PHE A 13 -32.79 1.71 11.89
N ASN A 14 -32.43 1.18 10.72
CA ASN A 14 -33.03 -0.01 10.16
C ASN A 14 -31.92 -0.90 9.58
N ASP A 15 -31.77 -2.09 10.15
CA ASP A 15 -30.82 -3.12 9.74
C ASP A 15 -31.34 -3.99 8.59
N LEU A 16 -32.47 -3.62 7.99
CA LEU A 16 -33.14 -4.37 6.92
C LEU A 16 -33.54 -5.80 7.35
N GLY A 17 -33.65 -6.05 8.65
CA GLY A 17 -34.06 -7.32 9.24
C GLY A 17 -33.04 -8.45 9.16
N ASN A 18 -31.74 -8.13 9.01
CA ASN A 18 -30.68 -9.15 8.92
C ASN A 18 -29.58 -9.03 9.99
N ASP A 19 -29.74 -8.13 10.96
CA ASP A 19 -28.79 -7.79 12.04
C ASP A 19 -27.38 -7.34 11.56
N LEU A 20 -27.06 -7.41 10.26
CA LEU A 20 -25.74 -7.17 9.69
C LEU A 20 -25.48 -5.66 9.57
N LEU A 21 -24.46 -5.19 10.27
CA LEU A 21 -24.04 -3.78 10.24
C LEU A 21 -23.03 -3.53 9.14
N PHE A 22 -22.05 -4.43 9.00
CA PHE A 22 -20.91 -4.28 8.10
C PHE A 22 -20.40 -5.63 7.63
N GLU A 23 -19.78 -5.66 6.46
CA GLU A 23 -19.14 -6.85 5.92
C GLU A 23 -17.84 -6.48 5.21
N PHE A 24 -16.75 -7.09 5.64
CA PHE A 24 -15.45 -6.99 4.98
C PHE A 24 -15.33 -8.14 3.98
N ARG A 25 -15.09 -7.79 2.72
CA ARG A 25 -14.85 -8.76 1.64
C ARG A 25 -13.49 -8.48 1.02
N LEU A 26 -12.59 -9.47 1.00
CA LEU A 26 -11.35 -9.35 0.24
C LEU A 26 -11.61 -9.34 -1.28
N GLN A 27 -12.70 -9.95 -1.71
CA GLN A 27 -13.08 -10.01 -3.12
C GLN A 27 -14.51 -9.51 -3.35
N PRO A 28 -14.70 -8.25 -3.79
CA PRO A 28 -16.01 -7.76 -4.16
C PRO A 28 -16.45 -8.32 -5.53
N ALA A 29 -17.63 -8.95 -5.55
CA ALA A 29 -18.47 -9.20 -6.73
C ALA A 29 -17.77 -9.68 -8.03
N GLY A 30 -17.05 -10.82 -7.96
CA GLY A 30 -16.64 -11.58 -9.15
C GLY A 30 -15.27 -11.25 -9.74
N HIS A 31 -14.51 -10.35 -9.14
CA HIS A 31 -13.19 -9.95 -9.63
C HIS A 31 -12.05 -10.63 -8.86
N ALA A 32 -11.29 -11.53 -9.48
CA ALA A 32 -10.26 -12.34 -8.82
C ALA A 32 -8.89 -11.65 -8.68
N TYR A 33 -8.88 -10.35 -8.34
CA TYR A 33 -7.68 -9.52 -8.32
C TYR A 33 -6.59 -10.03 -7.38
N LEU A 34 -6.99 -10.57 -6.21
CA LEU A 34 -6.07 -11.15 -5.23
C LEU A 34 -5.75 -12.63 -5.48
N ALA A 35 -6.11 -13.15 -6.65
CA ALA A 35 -5.91 -14.56 -7.01
C ALA A 35 -4.98 -14.73 -8.21
N SER A 36 -5.18 -13.88 -9.22
CA SER A 36 -4.39 -13.93 -10.46
C SER A 36 -3.26 -12.90 -10.51
N GLY A 37 -3.24 -11.94 -9.57
CA GLY A 37 -2.19 -10.93 -9.45
C GLY A 37 -0.84 -11.50 -9.03
N VAL A 38 0.17 -10.64 -9.01
CA VAL A 38 1.58 -10.99 -8.78
C VAL A 38 1.90 -11.65 -7.43
N HIS A 39 1.07 -11.38 -6.43
CA HIS A 39 1.18 -11.95 -5.09
C HIS A 39 0.53 -13.34 -4.98
N GLY A 40 -0.03 -13.87 -6.08
CA GLY A 40 -0.79 -15.12 -6.07
C GLY A 40 -2.02 -15.03 -5.17
N GLN A 41 -2.51 -16.18 -4.71
CA GLN A 41 -3.65 -16.22 -3.79
C GLN A 41 -3.23 -15.79 -2.38
N PHE A 42 -3.87 -14.74 -1.87
CA PHE A 42 -3.66 -14.29 -0.48
C PHE A 42 -3.89 -15.39 0.57
N ALA A 43 -4.89 -16.26 0.34
CA ALA A 43 -5.36 -17.27 1.28
C ALA A 43 -5.53 -18.64 0.63
N GLN A 44 -4.98 -19.68 1.25
CA GLN A 44 -5.16 -21.09 0.92
C GLN A 44 -5.96 -21.84 2.00
N PRO A 45 -6.55 -23.02 1.70
CA PRO A 45 -7.36 -23.73 2.68
C PRO A 45 -6.67 -24.21 3.95
N SER A 46 -5.35 -24.30 3.96
CA SER A 46 -4.55 -24.69 5.12
C SER A 46 -4.10 -23.51 5.98
N ASP A 47 -4.30 -22.27 5.54
CA ASP A 47 -3.78 -21.09 6.22
C ASP A 47 -4.60 -20.79 7.49
N ASP A 48 -3.93 -20.44 8.59
CA ASP A 48 -4.58 -19.89 9.78
C ASP A 48 -4.63 -18.37 9.66
N ILE A 49 -5.75 -17.84 9.17
CA ILE A 49 -5.92 -16.41 8.95
C ILE A 49 -6.63 -15.77 10.13
N ARG A 50 -6.06 -14.67 10.60
CA ARG A 50 -6.58 -13.83 11.68
C ARG A 50 -7.12 -12.53 11.13
N PHE A 51 -8.18 -12.06 11.78
CA PHE A 51 -8.85 -10.81 11.51
C PHE A 51 -8.81 -9.92 12.77
N ARG A 52 -8.22 -8.73 12.64
CA ARG A 52 -8.32 -7.66 13.62
C ARG A 52 -9.29 -6.60 13.13
N PHE A 53 -10.28 -6.28 13.93
CA PHE A 53 -11.18 -5.15 13.66
C PHE A 53 -10.63 -3.85 14.24
N LEU A 54 -10.68 -2.77 13.45
CA LEU A 54 -10.33 -1.41 13.85
C LEU A 54 -11.61 -0.56 13.89
N TYR A 55 -11.73 0.30 14.90
CA TYR A 55 -12.87 1.21 15.05
C TYR A 55 -12.44 2.51 15.69
N ARG A 56 -13.10 3.61 15.32
CA ARG A 56 -12.88 4.90 15.97
C ARG A 56 -13.89 5.09 17.10
N CYS A 57 -13.40 5.39 18.30
CA CYS A 57 -14.30 5.74 19.39
C CYS A 57 -14.78 7.19 19.21
N PRO A 58 -16.08 7.49 19.40
CA PRO A 58 -16.58 8.86 19.48
C PRO A 58 -15.89 9.67 20.57
N SER A 59 -16.15 10.98 20.58
CA SER A 59 -15.63 11.91 21.59
C SER A 59 -16.13 11.66 23.01
N LYS A 60 -17.08 10.73 23.19
CA LYS A 60 -17.54 10.23 24.47
C LYS A 60 -17.76 8.73 24.40
N LEU A 61 -17.18 7.99 25.33
CA LEU A 61 -17.27 6.54 25.40
C LEU A 61 -18.72 6.05 25.57
N SER A 62 -19.57 6.83 26.25
CA SER A 62 -20.98 6.49 26.42
C SER A 62 -21.77 6.46 25.11
N LEU A 63 -21.26 7.12 24.07
CA LEU A 63 -21.84 7.17 22.73
C LEU A 63 -21.34 6.03 21.83
N GLN A 64 -20.27 5.34 22.19
CA GLN A 64 -19.74 4.20 21.44
C GLN A 64 -20.73 3.02 21.51
N LEU A 65 -21.02 2.35 20.40
CA LEU A 65 -21.71 1.06 20.44
C LEU A 65 -20.98 0.08 21.36
N ASP A 66 -21.68 -0.57 22.30
CA ASP A 66 -21.04 -1.38 23.35
C ASP A 66 -20.52 -2.72 22.84
N GLU A 67 -21.36 -3.48 22.13
CA GLU A 67 -21.09 -4.88 21.77
C GLU A 67 -21.42 -5.14 20.30
N VAL A 68 -20.58 -5.93 19.63
CA VAL A 68 -20.85 -6.46 18.28
C VAL A 68 -20.47 -7.93 18.20
N ALA A 69 -21.17 -8.67 17.34
CA ALA A 69 -20.82 -10.05 16.98
C ALA A 69 -20.05 -10.10 15.68
N PHE A 70 -19.10 -11.03 15.61
CA PHE A 70 -18.33 -11.33 14.41
C PHE A 70 -18.74 -12.69 13.86
N SER A 71 -18.76 -12.77 12.54
CA SER A 71 -19.05 -13.97 11.78
C SER A 71 -18.11 -14.09 10.60
N ASP A 72 -17.80 -15.32 10.24
CA ASP A 72 -17.08 -15.69 9.04
C ASP A 72 -18.02 -16.51 8.16
N GLY A 73 -18.49 -15.88 7.08
CA GLY A 73 -19.66 -16.34 6.35
C GLY A 73 -20.87 -16.53 7.27
N ALA A 74 -21.40 -17.75 7.34
CA ALA A 74 -22.52 -18.08 8.23
C ALA A 74 -22.11 -18.49 9.65
N THR A 75 -20.80 -18.60 9.93
CA THR A 75 -20.30 -19.13 11.21
C THR A 75 -19.99 -17.98 12.16
N LYS A 76 -20.64 -17.93 13.33
CA LYS A 76 -20.29 -16.95 14.36
C LYS A 76 -18.92 -17.26 14.95
N THR A 77 -18.00 -16.30 14.88
CA THR A 77 -16.60 -16.46 15.34
C THR A 77 -16.38 -15.85 16.72
N GLY A 78 -17.16 -14.84 17.11
CA GLY A 78 -17.05 -14.26 18.45
C GLY A 78 -17.90 -13.03 18.69
N ILE A 79 -17.65 -12.38 19.82
CA ILE A 79 -18.25 -11.13 20.28
C ILE A 79 -17.13 -10.27 20.85
N SER A 80 -17.19 -8.95 20.66
CA SER A 80 -16.29 -7.99 21.31
C SER A 80 -17.05 -6.87 21.99
N GLN A 81 -16.62 -6.50 23.20
CA GLN A 81 -17.07 -5.28 23.87
C GLN A 81 -16.22 -4.10 23.40
N LEU A 82 -16.73 -3.26 22.50
CA LEU A 82 -15.99 -2.15 21.92
C LEU A 82 -15.65 -1.04 22.93
N ARG A 83 -16.29 -1.01 24.11
CA ARG A 83 -15.96 -0.04 25.17
C ARG A 83 -14.86 -0.52 26.11
N THR A 84 -14.82 -1.81 26.42
CA THR A 84 -13.99 -2.37 27.51
C THR A 84 -12.97 -3.41 27.07
N ASP A 85 -13.11 -3.94 25.86
CA ASP A 85 -12.24 -4.98 25.30
C ASP A 85 -11.38 -4.44 24.15
N ALA A 86 -10.87 -3.21 24.30
CA ALA A 86 -9.94 -2.64 23.34
C ALA A 86 -8.52 -3.22 23.53
N ARG A 87 -7.77 -3.30 22.43
CA ARG A 87 -6.38 -3.75 22.36
C ARG A 87 -5.49 -2.80 23.18
N PRO A 88 -4.63 -3.33 24.06
CA PRO A 88 -3.58 -2.53 24.69
C PRO A 88 -2.63 -1.89 23.65
N LEU A 89 -1.96 -0.81 24.04
CA LEU A 89 -1.13 0.01 23.14
C LEU A 89 0.32 0.07 23.62
N TRP A 90 1.26 -0.22 22.72
CA TRP A 90 2.69 -0.18 23.05
C TRP A 90 3.17 1.21 23.41
N HIS A 91 2.70 2.25 22.70
CA HIS A 91 3.11 3.64 22.97
C HIS A 91 2.66 4.16 24.34
N LEU A 92 1.74 3.46 25.01
CA LEU A 92 1.30 3.73 26.38
C LEU A 92 1.99 2.81 27.42
N GLY A 93 2.99 2.04 27.00
CA GLY A 93 3.72 1.09 27.86
C GLY A 93 2.97 -0.21 28.13
N GLU A 94 1.92 -0.51 27.36
CA GLU A 94 1.09 -1.70 27.54
C GLU A 94 1.57 -2.86 26.64
N SER A 95 0.96 -4.04 26.79
CA SER A 95 1.32 -5.25 26.04
C SER A 95 0.09 -5.87 25.37
N PRO A 96 -0.06 -5.72 24.03
CA PRO A 96 -1.08 -6.41 23.26
C PRO A 96 -1.07 -7.92 23.50
N GLY A 97 -2.25 -8.55 23.48
CA GLY A 97 -2.43 -10.00 23.65
C GLY A 97 -2.34 -10.52 25.10
N LYS A 98 -2.02 -9.68 26.09
CA LYS A 98 -1.95 -10.09 27.51
C LYS A 98 -3.16 -9.68 28.35
N SER A 99 -3.82 -8.59 27.97
CA SER A 99 -4.97 -8.03 28.68
C SER A 99 -5.83 -7.23 27.72
N THR A 100 -6.93 -6.68 28.23
CA THR A 100 -7.76 -5.69 27.54
C THR A 100 -7.64 -4.32 28.20
N ARG A 101 -8.20 -3.30 27.56
CA ARG A 101 -8.32 -1.94 28.10
C ARG A 101 -9.64 -1.28 27.69
N VAL A 102 -9.98 -0.20 28.39
CA VAL A 102 -11.05 0.71 27.95
C VAL A 102 -10.62 1.44 26.68
N ALA A 103 -11.53 1.56 25.71
CA ALA A 103 -11.29 2.28 24.46
C ALA A 103 -10.99 3.76 24.73
N ILE A 104 -10.08 4.34 23.94
CA ILE A 104 -9.73 5.76 24.04
C ILE A 104 -10.66 6.59 23.15
N GLU A 105 -11.33 7.55 23.77
CA GLU A 105 -12.23 8.50 23.10
C GLU A 105 -11.51 9.29 22.01
N SER A 106 -12.22 9.60 20.92
CA SER A 106 -11.71 10.33 19.74
C SER A 106 -10.58 9.65 18.96
N GLN A 107 -10.05 8.51 19.42
CA GLN A 107 -8.95 7.80 18.78
C GLN A 107 -9.41 6.53 18.06
N ILE A 108 -8.57 6.05 17.15
CA ILE A 108 -8.70 4.71 16.60
C ILE A 108 -8.28 3.67 17.65
N ASN A 109 -9.08 2.63 17.76
CA ASN A 109 -8.91 1.50 18.65
C ASN A 109 -8.97 0.20 17.82
N ALA A 110 -8.50 -0.89 18.40
CA ALA A 110 -8.71 -2.22 17.85
C ALA A 110 -9.33 -3.13 18.90
N ILE A 111 -9.98 -4.21 18.46
CA ILE A 111 -10.41 -5.28 19.38
C ILE A 111 -9.19 -5.96 20.01
N ALA A 112 -9.30 -6.34 21.28
CA ALA A 112 -8.18 -6.97 22.00
C ALA A 112 -7.89 -8.41 21.57
N THR A 113 -8.91 -9.11 21.06
CA THR A 113 -8.80 -10.49 20.59
C THR A 113 -9.10 -10.54 19.11
N ASP A 114 -8.08 -10.86 18.30
CA ASP A 114 -8.24 -11.08 16.87
C ASP A 114 -9.03 -12.37 16.65
N PHE A 115 -9.94 -12.41 15.68
CA PHE A 115 -10.81 -13.58 15.41
C PHE A 115 -10.27 -14.42 14.24
N PRO A 116 -10.55 -15.73 14.21
CA PRO A 116 -10.24 -16.53 13.03
C PRO A 116 -11.12 -16.10 11.84
N ALA A 117 -10.53 -16.04 10.65
CA ALA A 117 -11.21 -15.92 9.37
C ALA A 117 -11.01 -17.24 8.60
N ASN A 118 -11.83 -18.23 8.96
CA ASN A 118 -11.68 -19.63 8.57
C ASN A 118 -12.19 -19.94 7.15
N ASN A 119 -12.85 -19.02 6.45
CA ASN A 119 -13.38 -19.32 5.13
C ASN A 119 -12.19 -19.50 4.16
N THR A 120 -11.93 -20.78 3.88
CA THR A 120 -10.63 -21.35 3.49
C THR A 120 -10.22 -21.02 2.05
N SER A 121 -10.80 -20.02 1.39
CA SER A 121 -10.37 -19.63 0.05
C SER A 121 -10.45 -18.13 -0.14
N HIS A 122 -9.51 -17.57 -0.89
CA HIS A 122 -9.46 -16.13 -1.22
C HIS A 122 -10.78 -15.58 -1.81
N VAL A 123 -11.58 -16.41 -2.48
CA VAL A 123 -12.88 -16.04 -3.07
C VAL A 123 -14.01 -15.89 -2.04
N SER A 124 -13.85 -16.53 -0.88
CA SER A 124 -14.88 -16.65 0.14
C SER A 124 -14.51 -15.96 1.46
N LEU A 125 -13.33 -15.35 1.58
CA LEU A 125 -12.92 -14.66 2.81
C LEU A 125 -13.80 -13.42 3.07
N THR A 126 -14.72 -13.58 4.01
CA THR A 126 -15.71 -12.58 4.37
C THR A 126 -15.91 -12.54 5.87
N VAL A 127 -15.73 -11.37 6.49
CA VAL A 127 -16.03 -11.16 7.91
C VAL A 127 -17.22 -10.22 8.06
N GLY A 128 -18.32 -10.75 8.59
CA GLY A 128 -19.54 -10.01 8.90
C GLY A 128 -19.55 -9.51 10.34
N ILE A 129 -19.99 -8.27 10.54
CA ILE A 129 -20.22 -7.65 11.85
C ILE A 129 -21.71 -7.44 12.02
N SER A 130 -22.29 -8.00 13.07
CA SER A 130 -23.72 -7.93 13.35
C SER A 130 -24.03 -7.40 14.74
N GLN A 131 -25.27 -6.97 14.91
CA GLN A 131 -25.86 -6.63 16.20
C GLN A 131 -25.91 -7.88 17.09
N THR A 132 -25.75 -7.68 18.40
CA THR A 132 -26.04 -8.70 19.42
C THR A 132 -27.40 -8.48 20.08
N ALA A 133 -27.91 -7.25 20.03
CA ALA A 133 -29.24 -6.84 20.42
C ALA A 133 -29.72 -5.68 19.51
N PRO A 134 -31.04 -5.45 19.37
CA PRO A 134 -31.56 -4.37 18.53
C PRO A 134 -30.99 -3.01 18.91
N LEU A 135 -30.40 -2.30 17.94
CA LEU A 135 -29.74 -1.01 18.17
C LEU A 135 -30.63 0.20 17.93
N ALA A 136 -31.78 0.04 17.27
CA ALA A 136 -32.70 1.15 16.99
C ALA A 136 -33.07 1.90 18.29
N GLY A 137 -32.88 3.21 18.29
CA GLY A 137 -33.15 4.10 19.42
C GLY A 137 -32.11 4.11 20.54
N THR A 138 -31.00 3.37 20.41
CA THR A 138 -29.91 3.41 21.40
C THR A 138 -29.12 4.71 21.35
N ASN A 139 -29.20 5.47 20.25
CA ASN A 139 -28.52 6.75 20.05
C ASN A 139 -26.99 6.66 20.24
N GLN A 140 -26.42 5.53 19.81
CA GLN A 140 -25.00 5.24 19.79
C GLN A 140 -24.42 5.35 18.38
N TYR A 141 -23.10 5.50 18.31
CA TYR A 141 -22.33 5.53 17.08
C TYR A 141 -21.49 4.28 16.94
N PHE A 142 -21.42 3.78 15.72
CA PHE A 142 -20.50 2.73 15.31
C PHE A 142 -19.69 3.24 14.11
N GLN A 143 -18.39 3.41 14.32
CA GLN A 143 -17.45 3.94 13.31
C GLN A 143 -16.38 2.87 13.00
N PRO A 144 -16.65 1.89 12.11
CA PRO A 144 -15.62 0.98 11.61
C PRO A 144 -14.48 1.77 10.99
N ALA A 145 -13.24 1.50 11.38
CA ALA A 145 -12.04 2.19 10.92
C ALA A 145 -11.12 1.34 10.03
N GLY A 146 -11.56 0.12 9.70
CA GLY A 146 -10.83 -0.82 8.86
C GLY A 146 -10.62 -2.16 9.56
N CYS A 147 -9.71 -2.95 9.00
CA CYS A 147 -9.34 -4.24 9.54
C CYS A 147 -7.92 -4.63 9.11
N ILE A 148 -7.39 -5.67 9.74
CA ILE A 148 -6.13 -6.31 9.36
C ILE A 148 -6.39 -7.80 9.19
N TYR A 149 -5.92 -8.33 8.06
CA TYR A 149 -5.81 -9.78 7.85
C TYR A 149 -4.34 -10.17 7.91
N TYR A 150 -4.02 -11.24 8.64
CA TYR A 150 -2.66 -11.78 8.69
C TYR A 150 -2.69 -13.29 8.93
N LYS A 151 -1.65 -13.99 8.49
CA LYS A 151 -1.49 -15.42 8.74
C LYS A 151 -0.78 -15.67 10.06
N GLN A 152 -1.11 -16.76 10.73
CA GLN A 152 -0.42 -17.23 11.93
C GLN A 152 0.42 -18.47 11.66
N ASP A 153 1.62 -18.50 12.25
CA ASP A 153 2.48 -19.67 12.26
C ASP A 153 1.94 -20.73 13.23
N ALA A 154 2.61 -21.89 13.28
CA ALA A 154 2.23 -22.99 14.18
C ALA A 154 2.32 -22.64 15.69
N ASN A 155 2.94 -21.50 16.04
CA ASN A 155 3.05 -21.00 17.42
C ASN A 155 2.00 -19.92 17.74
N GLY A 156 1.15 -19.55 16.77
CA GLY A 156 0.16 -18.49 16.91
C GLY A 156 0.75 -17.08 16.82
N LEU A 157 1.96 -16.93 16.28
CA LEU A 157 2.56 -15.62 15.97
C LEU A 157 2.24 -15.25 14.51
N PRO A 158 2.18 -13.95 14.16
CA PRO A 158 2.10 -13.56 12.75
C PRO A 158 3.22 -14.23 11.95
N GLU A 159 2.90 -14.89 10.83
CA GLU A 159 3.90 -15.49 9.95
C GLU A 159 4.88 -14.44 9.45
N GLU A 160 6.11 -14.82 9.13
CA GLU A 160 7.02 -13.90 8.44
C GLU A 160 6.51 -13.64 7.02
N GLY A 161 6.51 -12.37 6.60
CA GLY A 161 6.05 -11.99 5.27
C GLY A 161 5.77 -10.50 5.14
N PHE A 162 5.30 -10.11 3.96
CA PHE A 162 4.89 -8.74 3.68
C PHE A 162 3.47 -8.48 4.19
N TYR A 163 3.34 -7.56 5.14
CA TYR A 163 2.06 -7.06 5.62
C TYR A 163 1.87 -5.63 5.18
N TYR A 164 0.71 -5.35 4.59
CA TYR A 164 0.41 -4.04 4.04
C TYR A 164 -0.85 -3.46 4.68
N ASN A 165 -0.76 -2.18 5.03
CA ASN A 165 -1.89 -1.35 5.41
C ASN A 165 -1.71 0.01 4.70
N TYR A 166 -2.82 0.71 4.48
CA TYR A 166 -2.77 1.98 3.77
C TYR A 166 -3.74 2.99 4.37
N VAL A 167 -3.30 4.24 4.38
CA VAL A 167 -4.15 5.41 4.57
C VAL A 167 -4.24 6.11 3.23
N SER A 168 -5.42 6.09 2.63
CA SER A 168 -5.67 6.77 1.36
C SER A 168 -7.10 7.27 1.30
N ASP A 169 -7.33 8.23 0.42
CA ASP A 169 -8.66 8.64 -0.04
C ASP A 169 -8.73 8.58 -1.58
N ASP A 170 -9.86 9.00 -2.13
CA ASP A 170 -10.11 9.01 -3.58
C ASP A 170 -9.37 10.11 -4.33
N THR A 171 -8.73 11.04 -3.63
CA THR A 171 -8.07 12.18 -4.27
C THR A 171 -6.61 11.93 -4.57
N TRP A 172 -5.98 10.98 -3.85
CA TRP A 172 -4.54 10.72 -3.85
C TRP A 172 -3.66 11.94 -3.48
N GLN A 173 -4.26 13.09 -3.21
CA GLN A 173 -3.56 14.29 -2.75
C GLN A 173 -2.92 14.02 -1.40
N TYR A 174 -1.79 14.66 -1.16
CA TYR A 174 -1.10 14.55 0.11
C TYR A 174 -1.17 15.80 0.98
N GLU A 175 -1.87 16.84 0.49
CA GLU A 175 -2.22 18.03 1.26
C GLU A 175 -2.84 17.61 2.60
N GLY A 176 -2.16 17.99 3.68
CA GLY A 176 -2.57 17.69 5.05
C GLY A 176 -1.79 16.56 5.72
N PHE A 177 -1.16 15.63 4.99
CA PHE A 177 -0.28 14.67 5.64
C PHE A 177 0.94 15.37 6.26
N GLY A 178 1.41 14.89 7.41
CA GLY A 178 2.57 15.47 8.10
C GLY A 178 2.30 16.77 8.87
N CYS A 179 1.07 17.29 8.89
CA CYS A 179 0.78 18.62 9.42
C CYS A 179 0.67 18.74 10.96
N ASP A 180 0.77 17.62 11.70
CA ASP A 180 0.51 17.51 13.15
C ASP A 180 -0.71 18.32 13.63
N THR A 181 -1.83 18.18 12.93
CA THR A 181 -3.10 18.78 13.34
C THR A 181 -4.24 17.81 13.11
N GLU A 182 -5.24 17.83 13.99
CA GLU A 182 -6.44 17.03 13.78
C GLU A 182 -7.24 17.54 12.59
N GLY A 183 -7.77 16.60 11.80
CA GLY A 183 -8.69 16.90 10.72
C GLY A 183 -9.94 17.64 11.19
N SER A 184 -10.37 18.60 10.38
CA SER A 184 -11.55 19.44 10.63
C SER A 184 -12.76 19.10 9.76
N ASP A 185 -12.57 18.24 8.75
CA ASP A 185 -13.60 17.76 7.83
C ASP A 185 -13.38 16.27 7.51
N THR A 186 -14.43 15.61 7.05
CA THR A 186 -14.52 14.23 6.57
C THR A 186 -13.56 13.84 5.44
N HIS A 187 -12.91 14.80 4.79
CA HIS A 187 -11.93 14.59 3.72
C HIS A 187 -10.56 15.21 4.04
N ASP A 188 -10.38 15.72 5.27
CA ASP A 188 -9.13 16.31 5.70
C ASP A 188 -8.12 15.18 5.93
N LYS A 189 -6.96 15.24 5.28
CA LYS A 189 -5.87 14.25 5.44
C LYS A 189 -4.91 14.64 6.56
N LYS A 190 -5.41 15.43 7.50
CA LYS A 190 -4.68 15.95 8.64
C LYS A 190 -4.85 15.03 9.82
N PHE A 191 -3.73 14.59 10.35
CA PHE A 191 -3.66 13.78 11.56
C PHE A 191 -2.71 14.47 12.52
N SER A 192 -3.13 14.61 13.78
CA SER A 192 -2.16 14.91 14.83
C SER A 192 -1.19 13.74 14.95
N LEU A 193 0.02 14.00 15.44
CA LEU A 193 1.01 13.00 15.78
C LEU A 193 0.40 11.94 16.70
N GLU A 194 -0.44 12.37 17.64
CA GLU A 194 -1.18 11.46 18.52
C GLU A 194 -2.07 10.52 17.70
N GLN A 195 -2.96 11.04 16.85
CA GLN A 195 -3.87 10.23 16.02
C GLN A 195 -3.09 9.26 15.11
N PHE A 196 -1.99 9.71 14.50
CA PHE A 196 -1.15 8.87 13.67
C PHE A 196 -0.45 7.76 14.47
N THR A 197 -0.01 8.06 15.70
CA THR A 197 0.57 7.08 16.63
C THR A 197 -0.43 6.01 17.03
N TYR A 198 -1.68 6.38 17.34
CA TYR A 198 -2.74 5.40 17.62
C TYR A 198 -3.00 4.49 16.43
N TRP A 199 -3.10 5.05 15.22
CA TRP A 199 -3.27 4.27 13.99
C TRP A 199 -2.10 3.29 13.77
N LEU A 200 -0.86 3.78 13.88
CA LEU A 200 0.33 2.98 13.69
C LEU A 200 0.43 1.84 14.72
N ASP A 201 0.10 2.09 15.99
CA ASP A 201 0.14 1.06 17.04
C ASP A 201 -0.88 -0.07 16.80
N VAL A 202 -2.14 0.28 16.51
CA VAL A 202 -3.20 -0.73 16.33
C VAL A 202 -3.02 -1.54 15.06
N THR A 203 -2.38 -0.95 14.04
CA THR A 203 -2.07 -1.62 12.76
C THR A 203 -0.79 -2.43 12.80
N THR A 204 0.14 -2.13 13.69
CA THR A 204 1.40 -2.88 13.80
C THR A 204 1.16 -4.28 14.40
N LEU A 205 1.61 -5.31 13.67
CA LEU A 205 1.56 -6.71 14.11
C LEU A 205 2.78 -7.10 14.95
N SER A 206 3.97 -6.63 14.56
CA SER A 206 5.24 -6.90 15.23
C SER A 206 6.13 -5.67 15.20
N LYS A 207 6.72 -5.32 16.35
CA LYS A 207 7.70 -4.22 16.45
C LYS A 207 9.10 -4.61 15.98
N ALA A 208 9.35 -5.91 15.84
CA ALA A 208 10.64 -6.45 15.39
C ALA A 208 10.72 -6.50 13.86
N GLN A 209 9.60 -6.42 13.16
CA GLN A 209 9.56 -6.41 11.71
C GLN A 209 9.97 -5.02 11.18
N PRO A 210 10.84 -4.94 10.16
CA PRO A 210 11.10 -3.69 9.46
C PRO A 210 9.83 -3.07 8.90
N THR A 211 9.67 -1.77 9.09
CA THR A 211 8.55 -0.99 8.59
C THR A 211 9.01 -0.11 7.43
N VAL A 212 8.33 -0.22 6.29
CA VAL A 212 8.53 0.70 5.15
C VAL A 212 7.28 1.55 5.00
N PHE A 213 7.42 2.86 5.09
CA PHE A 213 6.39 3.80 4.67
C PHE A 213 6.52 4.04 3.17
N LEU A 214 5.61 3.45 2.40
CA LEU A 214 5.48 3.69 0.98
C LEU A 214 4.59 4.91 0.75
N TRP A 215 5.19 6.01 0.28
CA TRP A 215 4.50 7.25 -0.03
C TRP A 215 4.23 7.31 -1.53
N TYR A 216 3.11 6.70 -1.95
CA TYR A 216 2.64 6.78 -3.32
C TYR A 216 1.45 7.74 -3.40
N LEU A 217 1.75 8.98 -3.81
CA LEU A 217 0.82 10.11 -3.72
C LEU A 217 0.71 10.75 -5.10
N ALA A 218 -0.43 11.39 -5.36
CA ALA A 218 -0.61 12.16 -6.58
C ALA A 218 0.17 13.47 -6.49
N PRO A 219 1.00 13.79 -7.51
CA PRO A 219 1.64 15.08 -7.65
C PRO A 219 0.68 16.26 -7.47
N GLU A 220 1.04 17.24 -6.65
CA GLU A 220 0.23 18.45 -6.45
C GLU A 220 0.70 19.64 -7.29
N GLY A 221 -0.17 20.63 -7.50
CA GLY A 221 0.12 21.85 -8.26
C GLY A 221 1.01 22.83 -7.50
N VAL A 222 2.10 22.36 -6.89
CA VAL A 222 2.96 23.08 -5.96
C VAL A 222 4.36 23.32 -6.51
N ASP A 223 5.08 24.28 -5.92
CA ASP A 223 6.49 24.50 -6.24
C ASP A 223 7.40 23.52 -5.47
N TYR A 224 8.68 23.51 -5.86
CA TYR A 224 9.70 22.65 -5.27
C TYR A 224 9.81 22.82 -3.75
N GLU A 225 9.85 24.06 -3.25
CA GLU A 225 10.03 24.34 -1.82
C GLU A 225 8.84 23.81 -1.00
N THR A 226 7.62 24.00 -1.50
CA THR A 226 6.41 23.48 -0.86
C THR A 226 6.41 21.94 -0.85
N ALA A 227 6.77 21.30 -1.96
CA ALA A 227 6.86 19.85 -2.05
C ALA A 227 7.90 19.28 -1.06
N LEU A 228 9.10 19.89 -1.02
CA LEU A 228 10.18 19.54 -0.11
C LEU A 228 9.74 19.62 1.36
N GLU A 229 9.09 20.73 1.74
CA GLU A 229 8.58 20.94 3.09
C GLU A 229 7.53 19.88 3.47
N GLN A 230 6.54 19.64 2.59
CA GLN A 230 5.47 18.68 2.85
C GLN A 230 5.99 17.26 2.99
N MET A 231 6.82 16.77 2.06
CA MET A 231 7.40 15.43 2.13
C MET A 231 8.28 15.25 3.37
N THR A 232 9.07 16.27 3.73
CA THR A 232 9.89 16.27 4.95
C THR A 232 9.01 16.15 6.20
N ASN A 233 7.92 16.89 6.27
CA ASN A 233 6.98 16.85 7.40
C ASN A 233 6.32 15.48 7.54
N MET A 234 5.94 14.86 6.42
CA MET A 234 5.39 13.50 6.40
C MET A 234 6.37 12.46 6.96
N ILE A 235 7.62 12.50 6.50
CA ILE A 235 8.70 11.61 6.98
C ILE A 235 8.96 11.83 8.47
N ASN A 236 9.04 13.08 8.92
CA ASN A 236 9.31 13.40 10.32
C ASN A 236 8.18 12.94 11.25
N GLN A 237 6.92 13.19 10.90
CA GLN A 237 5.77 12.72 11.69
C GLN A 237 5.74 11.19 11.78
N ALA A 238 6.03 10.51 10.67
CA ALA A 238 6.05 9.05 10.63
C ALA A 238 7.18 8.44 11.47
N ASN A 239 8.37 9.04 11.42
CA ASN A 239 9.49 8.66 12.28
C ASN A 239 9.18 8.90 13.77
N GLU A 240 8.58 10.04 14.11
CA GLU A 240 8.22 10.35 15.49
C GLU A 240 7.16 9.39 16.04
N ALA A 241 6.08 9.12 15.30
CA ALA A 241 5.07 8.14 15.69
C ALA A 241 5.66 6.72 15.82
N SER A 242 6.55 6.34 14.89
CA SER A 242 7.24 5.04 14.93
C SER A 242 8.09 4.89 16.18
N ASN A 243 8.82 5.93 16.58
CA ASN A 243 9.58 5.96 17.82
C ASN A 243 8.69 5.81 19.05
N LEU A 244 7.52 6.47 19.07
CA LEU A 244 6.55 6.36 20.18
C LEU A 244 5.99 4.93 20.31
N VAL A 245 5.66 4.27 19.19
CA VAL A 245 5.23 2.86 19.18
C VAL A 245 6.38 1.90 19.56
N GLY A 246 7.61 2.33 19.30
CA GLY A 246 8.84 1.57 19.55
C GLY A 246 9.18 0.63 18.39
N LEU A 247 8.98 1.09 17.15
CA LEU A 247 9.51 0.47 15.94
C LEU A 247 10.99 0.85 15.80
N HIS A 248 11.84 -0.11 15.45
CA HIS A 248 13.31 0.08 15.47
C HIS A 248 13.97 0.12 14.09
N SER A 249 13.27 -0.32 13.05
CA SER A 249 13.74 -0.27 11.67
C SER A 249 12.62 0.34 10.84
N VAL A 250 12.82 1.60 10.45
CA VAL A 250 11.87 2.39 9.68
C VAL A 250 12.61 2.91 8.46
N GLN A 251 11.99 2.75 7.29
CA GLN A 251 12.46 3.26 6.02
C GLN A 251 11.30 3.95 5.30
N HIS A 252 11.63 4.88 4.41
CA HIS A 252 10.64 5.58 3.60
C HIS A 252 10.96 5.39 2.12
N PHE A 253 9.94 5.12 1.31
CA PHE A 253 10.07 5.09 -0.13
C PHE A 253 9.09 6.09 -0.75
N LEU A 254 9.62 7.18 -1.30
CA LEU A 254 8.87 8.23 -1.99
C LEU A 254 8.66 7.82 -3.45
N VAL A 255 7.41 7.64 -3.85
CA VAL A 255 7.06 7.26 -5.23
C VAL A 255 6.42 8.45 -5.93
N ILE A 256 7.10 8.95 -6.96
CA ILE A 256 6.53 9.93 -7.89
C ILE A 256 5.66 9.17 -8.88
N SER A 257 4.38 9.53 -8.94
CA SER A 257 3.42 8.86 -9.82
C SER A 257 3.67 9.14 -11.30
N HIS A 258 2.92 8.46 -12.15
CA HIS A 258 2.78 8.78 -13.58
C HIS A 258 2.28 10.21 -13.81
N LEU A 259 2.52 10.73 -15.03
CA LEU A 259 1.93 11.98 -15.48
C LEU A 259 0.41 11.82 -15.61
N TYR A 260 -0.33 12.78 -15.05
CA TYR A 260 -1.79 12.80 -15.10
C TYR A 260 -2.31 14.23 -15.25
N LYS A 261 -3.62 14.36 -15.49
CA LYS A 261 -4.29 15.65 -15.69
C LYS A 261 -4.60 16.34 -14.36
N PHE A 262 -4.02 17.52 -14.16
CA PHE A 262 -4.30 18.34 -12.98
C PHE A 262 -5.62 19.11 -13.15
N SER A 263 -6.48 19.07 -12.13
CA SER A 263 -7.68 19.91 -12.10
C SER A 263 -7.29 21.39 -12.09
N GLY A 264 -7.84 22.18 -13.01
CA GLY A 264 -7.66 23.65 -13.04
C GLY A 264 -6.57 24.16 -13.98
N SER A 265 -5.80 23.28 -14.62
CA SER A 265 -4.94 23.63 -15.76
C SER A 265 -5.29 22.74 -16.97
N ASN A 266 -5.12 23.26 -18.19
CA ASN A 266 -5.24 22.50 -19.44
C ASN A 266 -3.89 22.44 -20.18
N ASN A 267 -2.79 22.73 -19.48
CA ASN A 267 -1.46 22.82 -20.07
C ASN A 267 -0.59 21.66 -19.57
N VAL A 268 -0.36 20.67 -20.45
CA VAL A 268 0.46 19.48 -20.15
C VAL A 268 1.87 19.86 -19.70
N GLU A 269 2.44 20.93 -20.26
CA GLU A 269 3.78 21.37 -19.88
C GLU A 269 3.85 21.90 -18.45
N GLN A 270 2.77 22.56 -18.02
CA GLN A 270 2.66 23.00 -16.64
C GLN A 270 2.50 21.80 -15.70
N TRP A 271 1.75 20.77 -16.11
CA TRP A 271 1.62 19.54 -15.34
C TRP A 271 2.96 18.85 -15.17
N ARG A 272 3.75 18.72 -16.25
CA ARG A 272 5.13 18.18 -16.18
C ARG A 272 5.97 18.95 -15.19
N GLN A 273 5.95 20.27 -15.24
CA GLN A 273 6.73 21.08 -14.30
C GLN A 273 6.33 20.83 -12.84
N TYR A 274 5.05 20.64 -12.54
CA TYR A 274 4.61 20.30 -11.18
C TYR A 274 5.11 18.93 -10.72
N VAL A 275 5.07 17.92 -11.59
CA VAL A 275 5.62 16.59 -11.29
C VAL A 275 7.14 16.66 -11.11
N MET A 276 7.85 17.38 -11.99
CA MET A 276 9.30 17.60 -11.89
C MET A 276 9.70 18.27 -10.56
N ASN A 277 8.98 19.30 -10.12
CA ASN A 277 9.27 19.96 -8.84
C ASN A 277 9.23 18.99 -7.65
N GLN A 278 8.28 18.04 -7.68
CA GLN A 278 8.11 17.04 -6.62
C GLN A 278 9.10 15.90 -6.75
N GLN A 279 9.43 15.51 -7.99
CA GLN A 279 10.50 14.58 -8.28
C GLN A 279 11.82 15.08 -7.71
N ASP A 280 12.22 16.29 -8.07
CA ASP A 280 13.48 16.89 -7.62
C ASP A 280 13.52 16.97 -6.09
N ALA A 281 12.41 17.37 -5.44
CA ALA A 281 12.30 17.38 -3.99
C ALA A 281 12.47 15.99 -3.36
N ALA A 282 11.82 14.95 -3.90
CA ALA A 282 11.94 13.59 -3.38
C ALA A 282 13.36 13.02 -3.53
N PHE A 283 14.01 13.25 -4.68
CA PHE A 283 15.39 12.83 -4.91
C PHE A 283 16.37 13.58 -4.01
N ASP A 284 16.21 14.90 -3.83
CA ASP A 284 17.06 15.68 -2.92
C ASP A 284 16.92 15.21 -1.46
N ILE A 285 15.71 14.85 -1.01
CA ILE A 285 15.51 14.21 0.31
C ILE A 285 16.27 12.88 0.38
N ALA A 286 16.13 12.01 -0.63
CA ALA A 286 16.79 10.70 -0.66
C ALA A 286 18.34 10.81 -0.68
N THR A 287 18.90 11.86 -1.29
CA THR A 287 20.36 12.08 -1.26
C THR A 287 20.90 12.55 0.10
N THR A 288 20.03 13.12 0.94
CA THR A 288 20.43 13.72 2.23
C THR A 288 20.05 12.86 3.43
N ARG A 289 19.30 11.78 3.23
CA ARG A 289 18.74 10.93 4.28
C ARG A 289 18.92 9.46 3.98
N ASP A 290 19.70 8.77 4.83
CA ASP A 290 19.95 7.33 4.70
C ASP A 290 18.71 6.45 4.94
N ASP A 291 17.64 7.00 5.53
CA ASP A 291 16.36 6.31 5.78
C ASP A 291 15.31 6.52 4.68
N VAL A 292 15.68 7.19 3.57
CA VAL A 292 14.76 7.54 2.50
C VAL A 292 15.32 7.10 1.15
N SER A 293 14.47 6.46 0.35
CA SER A 293 14.70 6.22 -1.07
C SER A 293 13.59 6.89 -1.89
N ALA A 294 13.85 7.16 -3.17
CA ALA A 294 12.87 7.74 -4.08
C ALA A 294 12.90 7.03 -5.44
N GLY A 295 11.74 6.93 -6.08
CA GLY A 295 11.58 6.37 -7.43
C GLY A 295 10.52 7.12 -8.21
N SER A 296 10.71 7.25 -9.53
CA SER A 296 9.80 8.02 -10.38
C SER A 296 9.25 7.24 -11.55
N ILE A 297 7.96 6.91 -11.47
CA ILE A 297 7.20 6.34 -12.59
C ILE A 297 7.09 7.38 -13.71
N PHE A 298 7.00 8.67 -13.37
CA PHE A 298 7.00 9.76 -14.34
C PHE A 298 8.23 9.76 -15.23
N GLU A 299 9.42 9.65 -14.63
CA GLU A 299 10.68 9.62 -15.37
C GLU A 299 10.84 8.30 -16.14
N ALA A 300 10.56 7.17 -15.49
CA ALA A 300 10.66 5.83 -16.10
C ALA A 300 9.67 5.58 -17.25
N THR A 301 8.72 6.48 -17.48
CA THR A 301 7.77 6.40 -18.60
C THR A 301 7.95 7.53 -19.61
N ASP A 302 9.15 8.12 -19.68
CA ASP A 302 9.48 9.24 -20.57
C ASP A 302 8.46 10.39 -20.48
N GLN A 303 7.86 10.57 -19.30
CA GLN A 303 6.88 11.61 -19.02
C GLN A 303 5.63 11.52 -19.93
N VAL A 304 5.30 10.30 -20.38
CA VAL A 304 4.15 10.02 -21.24
C VAL A 304 2.85 10.14 -20.45
N LEU A 305 1.86 10.82 -21.04
CA LEU A 305 0.49 10.82 -20.55
C LEU A 305 -0.29 9.66 -21.19
N PHE A 306 -0.59 8.63 -20.39
CA PHE A 306 -1.32 7.44 -20.82
C PHE A 306 -2.84 7.65 -20.85
N SER A 307 -3.31 8.70 -21.54
CA SER A 307 -4.73 9.06 -21.64
C SER A 307 -5.30 8.84 -23.05
N GLY A 308 -4.66 8.00 -23.88
CA GLY A 308 -5.11 7.74 -25.25
C GLY A 308 -4.03 7.34 -26.25
N PRO A 309 -4.37 7.39 -27.55
CA PRO A 309 -3.54 6.82 -28.62
C PRO A 309 -2.12 7.38 -28.74
N SER A 310 -1.83 8.54 -28.15
CA SER A 310 -0.47 9.11 -28.11
C SER A 310 0.52 8.25 -27.33
N ALA A 311 0.05 7.40 -26.41
CA ALA A 311 0.91 6.50 -25.64
C ALA A 311 1.20 5.16 -26.35
N ILE A 312 0.52 4.86 -27.47
CA ILE A 312 0.69 3.59 -28.19
C ILE A 312 2.14 3.35 -28.64
N PRO A 313 2.86 4.33 -29.25
CA PRO A 313 4.24 4.11 -29.65
C PRO A 313 5.13 3.68 -28.49
N TRP A 314 4.98 4.33 -27.32
CA TRP A 314 5.74 4.00 -26.13
C TRP A 314 5.42 2.58 -25.65
N LEU A 315 4.14 2.20 -25.56
CA LEU A 315 3.74 0.85 -25.17
C LEU A 315 4.25 -0.23 -26.13
N GLU A 316 4.28 0.04 -27.43
CA GLU A 316 4.79 -0.89 -28.44
C GLU A 316 6.31 -1.06 -28.36
N GLU A 317 7.02 0.07 -28.21
CA GLU A 317 8.48 0.10 -28.07
C GLU A 317 8.97 -0.66 -26.83
N HIS A 318 8.21 -0.59 -25.74
CA HIS A 318 8.53 -1.25 -24.46
C HIS A 318 7.81 -2.60 -24.26
N GLY A 319 7.27 -3.21 -25.33
CA GLY A 319 6.81 -4.60 -25.29
C GLY A 319 5.49 -4.85 -24.54
N PHE A 320 4.72 -3.80 -24.23
CA PHE A 320 3.41 -3.91 -23.58
C PHE A 320 2.27 -4.40 -24.50
N ASN A 321 2.61 -4.79 -25.73
CA ASN A 321 1.73 -5.57 -26.60
C ASN A 321 1.66 -7.06 -26.18
N VAL A 322 2.56 -7.54 -25.32
CA VAL A 322 2.53 -8.86 -24.70
C VAL A 322 2.90 -8.72 -23.22
N PHE A 323 2.05 -8.03 -22.46
CA PHE A 323 2.28 -7.77 -21.04
C PHE A 323 1.80 -8.94 -20.18
N GLU A 324 2.71 -9.56 -19.44
CA GLU A 324 2.42 -10.65 -18.51
C GLU A 324 2.57 -10.18 -17.07
N TYR A 325 1.60 -10.52 -16.21
CA TYR A 325 1.66 -10.22 -14.78
C TYR A 325 0.92 -11.28 -13.95
N GLY A 326 1.63 -11.90 -13.01
CA GLY A 326 1.10 -13.03 -12.25
C GLY A 326 0.71 -14.18 -13.19
N SER A 327 -0.58 -14.49 -13.27
CA SER A 327 -1.12 -15.50 -14.22
C SER A 327 -1.87 -14.90 -15.41
N ASN A 328 -1.79 -13.57 -15.59
CA ASN A 328 -2.47 -12.85 -16.65
C ASN A 328 -1.50 -12.54 -17.80
N SER A 329 -2.02 -12.51 -19.03
CA SER A 329 -1.31 -12.07 -20.23
C SER A 329 -2.28 -11.20 -21.04
N ILE A 330 -1.84 -9.99 -21.40
CA ILE A 330 -2.68 -8.99 -22.07
C ILE A 330 -1.89 -8.15 -23.06
N ASN A 331 -2.52 -7.82 -24.20
CA ASN A 331 -2.04 -6.76 -25.07
C ASN A 331 -2.64 -5.44 -24.59
N LEU A 332 -1.86 -4.59 -23.91
CA LEU A 332 -2.36 -3.31 -23.39
C LEU A 332 -2.78 -2.36 -24.52
N ILE A 333 -2.16 -2.44 -25.69
CA ILE A 333 -2.49 -1.59 -26.85
C ILE A 333 -3.89 -1.93 -27.36
N ASP A 334 -4.17 -3.20 -27.65
CA ASP A 334 -5.48 -3.64 -28.13
C ASP A 334 -6.57 -3.43 -27.07
N PHE A 335 -6.22 -3.65 -25.80
CA PHE A 335 -7.15 -3.54 -24.68
C PHE A 335 -7.60 -2.11 -24.41
N SER A 336 -6.65 -1.16 -24.47
CA SER A 336 -6.84 0.20 -23.94
C SER A 336 -6.72 1.30 -24.99
N SER A 337 -6.15 1.01 -26.15
CA SER A 337 -5.75 2.00 -27.16
C SER A 337 -4.86 3.13 -26.59
N GLY A 338 -3.98 2.80 -25.64
CA GLY A 338 -3.06 3.74 -24.98
C GLY A 338 -3.68 4.59 -23.86
N ASP A 339 -4.97 4.42 -23.60
CA ASP A 339 -5.65 5.07 -22.48
C ASP A 339 -5.61 4.16 -21.25
N LEU A 340 -4.71 4.39 -20.30
CA LEU A 340 -4.62 3.60 -19.06
C LEU A 340 -5.27 4.31 -17.87
N LEU A 341 -5.77 5.54 -18.05
CA LEU A 341 -6.30 6.37 -16.98
C LEU A 341 -7.84 6.45 -16.98
N ASP A 342 -8.41 6.78 -15.83
CA ASP A 342 -9.85 6.90 -15.64
C ASP A 342 -10.43 8.09 -16.44
N THR A 343 -11.74 8.30 -16.39
CA THR A 343 -12.38 9.37 -17.17
C THR A 343 -11.95 10.78 -16.79
N LEU A 344 -11.23 10.93 -15.66
CA LEU A 344 -10.66 12.21 -15.23
C LEU A 344 -9.19 12.34 -15.64
N ASP A 345 -8.61 11.30 -16.26
CA ASP A 345 -7.20 11.17 -16.59
C ASP A 345 -6.31 11.31 -15.34
N VAL A 346 -6.75 10.75 -14.20
CA VAL A 346 -6.05 10.83 -12.90
C VAL A 346 -5.57 9.45 -12.44
N HIS A 347 -6.50 8.51 -12.29
CA HIS A 347 -6.23 7.21 -11.68
C HIS A 347 -6.04 6.12 -12.73
N PRO A 348 -5.28 5.06 -12.46
CA PRO A 348 -5.35 3.85 -13.27
C PRO A 348 -6.80 3.37 -13.37
N LYS A 349 -7.33 3.21 -14.59
CA LYS A 349 -8.77 2.96 -14.79
C LYS A 349 -9.25 1.58 -14.38
N ASN A 350 -8.33 0.63 -14.36
CA ASN A 350 -8.62 -0.78 -14.10
C ASN A 350 -7.35 -1.49 -13.56
N PRO A 351 -7.48 -2.74 -13.08
CA PRO A 351 -6.36 -3.50 -12.53
C PRO A 351 -5.22 -3.73 -13.51
N GLU A 352 -5.52 -3.89 -14.80
CA GLU A 352 -4.50 -4.06 -15.85
C GLU A 352 -3.62 -2.81 -15.94
N SER A 353 -4.23 -1.61 -15.94
CA SER A 353 -3.52 -0.33 -15.85
C SER A 353 -2.75 -0.18 -14.53
N GLY A 354 -3.32 -0.66 -13.42
CA GLY A 354 -2.63 -0.65 -12.12
C GLY A 354 -1.39 -1.56 -12.12
N ALA A 355 -1.49 -2.74 -12.74
CA ALA A 355 -0.39 -3.69 -12.91
C ALA A 355 0.71 -3.10 -13.79
N PHE A 356 0.36 -2.35 -14.84
CA PHE A 356 1.32 -1.60 -15.66
C PHE A 356 2.18 -0.67 -14.80
N PHE A 357 1.58 0.27 -14.06
CA PHE A 357 2.37 1.21 -13.24
C PHE A 357 3.12 0.52 -12.09
N ALA A 358 2.57 -0.55 -11.53
CA ALA A 358 3.27 -1.36 -10.54
C ALA A 358 4.49 -2.11 -11.13
N THR A 359 4.44 -2.47 -12.42
CA THR A 359 5.57 -3.07 -13.15
C THR A 359 6.70 -2.07 -13.26
N ILE A 360 6.40 -0.86 -13.75
CA ILE A 360 7.40 0.21 -13.86
C ILE A 360 8.04 0.50 -12.49
N LEU A 361 7.24 0.59 -11.42
CA LEU A 361 7.79 0.79 -10.08
C LEU A 361 8.66 -0.39 -9.63
N SER A 362 8.28 -1.62 -9.98
CA SER A 362 9.06 -2.81 -9.63
C SER A 362 10.39 -2.85 -10.37
N GLU A 363 10.42 -2.45 -11.64
CA GLU A 363 11.65 -2.31 -12.43
C GLU A 363 12.59 -1.28 -11.79
N ILE A 364 12.08 -0.11 -11.38
CA ILE A 364 12.88 0.90 -10.65
C ILE A 364 13.50 0.32 -9.36
N ILE A 365 12.72 -0.43 -8.57
CA ILE A 365 13.21 -1.04 -7.32
C ILE A 365 14.24 -2.13 -7.62
N ARG A 366 13.98 -2.97 -8.62
CA ARG A 366 14.88 -4.05 -9.04
C ARG A 366 16.19 -3.46 -9.50
N ASP A 367 16.18 -2.51 -10.43
CA ASP A 367 17.41 -1.92 -10.98
C ASP A 367 18.29 -1.30 -9.88
N ALA A 368 17.67 -0.71 -8.86
CA ALA A 368 18.38 -0.17 -7.69
C ALA A 368 18.90 -1.24 -6.71
N GLY A 369 18.17 -2.35 -6.54
CA GLY A 369 18.51 -3.41 -5.56
C GLY A 369 19.36 -4.55 -6.13
N CYS A 370 19.31 -4.72 -7.46
CA CYS A 370 19.77 -5.89 -8.20
C CYS A 370 20.50 -5.49 -9.50
N PRO A 371 21.54 -4.64 -9.45
CA PRO A 371 22.19 -4.13 -10.66
C PRO A 371 22.86 -5.22 -11.51
N THR A 372 23.13 -6.40 -10.93
CA THR A 372 23.75 -7.55 -11.60
C THR A 372 22.76 -8.48 -12.31
N ASP A 373 21.45 -8.23 -12.17
CA ASP A 373 20.35 -8.95 -12.85
C ASP A 373 20.18 -8.38 -14.27
N LEU A 374 21.13 -8.72 -15.15
CA LEU A 374 21.22 -8.20 -16.51
C LEU A 374 20.14 -8.77 -17.44
N VAL A 375 19.64 -9.96 -17.12
CA VAL A 375 18.44 -10.56 -17.68
C VAL A 375 17.39 -10.48 -16.58
N PRO A 376 16.38 -9.59 -16.68
CA PRO A 376 15.62 -9.13 -15.54
C PRO A 376 14.54 -10.12 -15.06
N ASP A 377 14.96 -11.30 -14.61
CA ASP A 377 14.09 -12.38 -14.15
C ASP A 377 14.17 -12.60 -12.63
N GLY A 378 15.03 -11.85 -11.95
CA GLY A 378 15.22 -11.88 -10.50
C GLY A 378 16.14 -13.00 -10.02
N ILE A 379 16.90 -13.64 -10.92
CA ILE A 379 17.88 -14.66 -10.58
C ILE A 379 19.17 -14.36 -11.33
N ILE A 380 20.24 -14.09 -10.59
CA ILE A 380 21.57 -13.87 -11.17
C ILE A 380 22.19 -15.24 -11.47
N GLU A 381 22.16 -15.61 -12.75
CA GLU A 381 22.60 -16.91 -13.24
C GLU A 381 23.47 -16.83 -14.53
N VAL A 382 23.48 -17.93 -15.29
CA VAL A 382 24.36 -18.05 -16.46
C VAL A 382 23.93 -17.08 -17.56
N GLU A 383 22.65 -16.81 -17.66
CA GLU A 383 22.02 -15.89 -18.58
C GLU A 383 22.54 -14.46 -18.37
N ASP A 384 22.67 -13.99 -17.12
CA ASP A 384 23.30 -12.71 -16.78
C ASP A 384 24.79 -12.69 -17.11
N LEU A 385 25.50 -13.78 -16.80
CA LEU A 385 26.91 -13.91 -17.15
C LEU A 385 27.13 -13.82 -18.67
N LEU A 386 26.25 -14.44 -19.46
CA LEU A 386 26.31 -14.36 -20.92
C LEU A 386 26.02 -12.94 -21.42
N SER A 387 25.08 -12.24 -20.78
CA SER A 387 24.79 -10.83 -21.05
C SER A 387 25.99 -9.93 -20.71
N LEU A 388 26.66 -10.15 -19.58
CA LEU A 388 27.88 -9.43 -19.21
C LEU A 388 29.00 -9.66 -20.23
N ILE A 389 29.24 -10.93 -20.60
CA ILE A 389 30.27 -11.28 -21.60
C ILE A 389 29.95 -10.68 -22.98
N ALA A 390 28.68 -10.55 -23.34
CA ALA A 390 28.28 -9.92 -24.60
C ALA A 390 28.67 -8.43 -24.66
N GLY A 391 28.73 -7.74 -23.52
CA GLY A 391 29.16 -6.34 -23.40
C GLY A 391 30.66 -6.14 -23.16
N TRP A 392 31.47 -7.20 -23.16
CA TRP A 392 32.89 -7.14 -22.76
C TRP A 392 33.70 -6.07 -23.51
N GLY A 393 34.37 -5.22 -22.74
CA GLY A 393 35.19 -4.10 -23.23
C GLY A 393 34.42 -2.87 -23.71
N GLY A 394 33.09 -2.85 -23.55
CA GLY A 394 32.24 -1.68 -23.79
C GLY A 394 31.90 -0.93 -22.50
N ASP A 395 31.24 0.21 -22.67
CA ASP A 395 30.44 0.86 -21.64
C ASP A 395 28.99 0.40 -21.74
N GLY A 396 28.22 0.53 -20.66
CA GLY A 396 26.79 0.18 -20.63
C GLY A 396 26.45 -0.71 -19.45
N ASP A 397 25.32 -1.42 -19.51
CA ASP A 397 24.76 -2.07 -18.32
C ASP A 397 25.61 -3.24 -17.78
N SER A 398 26.55 -3.75 -18.57
CA SER A 398 27.52 -4.76 -18.12
C SER A 398 28.73 -4.18 -17.38
N ASP A 399 28.91 -2.85 -17.41
CA ASP A 399 29.91 -2.08 -16.63
C ASP A 399 29.32 -1.77 -15.25
N LEU A 400 29.31 -2.80 -14.40
CA LEU A 400 28.64 -2.83 -13.10
C LEU A 400 29.32 -1.96 -12.04
N ASN A 401 30.54 -1.51 -12.29
CA ASN A 401 31.27 -0.61 -11.41
C ASN A 401 31.36 0.84 -11.93
N ASP A 402 30.72 1.12 -13.07
CA ASP A 402 30.71 2.42 -13.76
C ASP A 402 32.12 3.00 -14.03
N ASP A 403 33.13 2.16 -14.30
CA ASP A 403 34.51 2.61 -14.57
C ASP A 403 34.77 2.94 -16.05
N GLY A 404 33.78 2.72 -16.91
CA GLY A 404 33.78 2.96 -18.34
C GLY A 404 34.23 1.75 -19.17
N THR A 405 34.35 0.57 -18.58
CA THR A 405 34.73 -0.67 -19.28
C THR A 405 34.22 -1.92 -18.55
N THR A 406 33.40 -2.71 -19.23
CA THR A 406 33.09 -4.07 -18.79
C THR A 406 34.32 -4.98 -18.88
N ASP A 407 34.84 -5.42 -17.73
CA ASP A 407 35.95 -6.36 -17.63
C ASP A 407 35.81 -7.41 -16.51
N VAL A 408 36.96 -7.90 -16.04
CA VAL A 408 37.00 -8.93 -15.00
C VAL A 408 36.47 -8.43 -13.66
N ASN A 409 36.51 -7.12 -13.39
CA ASN A 409 36.00 -6.55 -12.16
C ASN A 409 34.47 -6.64 -12.12
N ASP A 410 33.78 -6.35 -13.22
CA ASP A 410 32.33 -6.50 -13.33
C ASP A 410 31.91 -7.96 -13.21
N LEU A 411 32.67 -8.87 -13.84
CA LEU A 411 32.45 -10.31 -13.70
C LEU A 411 32.54 -10.75 -12.23
N LEU A 412 33.48 -10.20 -11.46
CA LEU A 412 33.62 -10.54 -10.05
C LEU A 412 32.44 -10.00 -9.22
N ILE A 413 31.91 -8.81 -9.54
CA ILE A 413 30.70 -8.25 -8.93
C ILE A 413 29.50 -9.17 -9.21
N LEU A 414 29.30 -9.59 -10.48
CA LEU A 414 28.22 -10.50 -10.84
C LEU A 414 28.31 -11.84 -10.10
N ILE A 415 29.50 -12.45 -10.04
CA ILE A 415 29.69 -13.73 -9.33
C ILE A 415 29.48 -13.59 -7.82
N GLU A 416 29.84 -12.45 -7.22
CA GLU A 416 29.60 -12.19 -5.80
C GLU A 416 28.10 -12.14 -5.47
N SER A 417 27.28 -11.70 -6.43
CA SER A 417 25.83 -11.61 -6.32
C SER A 417 25.08 -12.86 -6.83
N TRP A 418 25.76 -13.96 -7.16
CA TRP A 418 25.15 -15.14 -7.78
C TRP A 418 23.99 -15.75 -6.96
N GLY A 419 22.88 -16.04 -7.62
CA GLY A 419 21.68 -16.62 -7.02
C GLY A 419 20.48 -15.68 -7.05
N ASP A 420 19.52 -15.91 -6.16
CA ASP A 420 18.29 -15.12 -6.11
C ASP A 420 18.63 -13.64 -5.84
N CYS A 421 18.14 -12.76 -6.70
CA CYS A 421 18.19 -11.34 -6.45
C CYS A 421 16.90 -10.87 -5.80
N TRP A 422 17.04 -10.14 -4.70
CA TRP A 422 15.92 -9.63 -3.92
C TRP A 422 15.97 -8.10 -3.88
N PRO A 423 14.83 -7.41 -4.02
CA PRO A 423 13.48 -7.94 -4.14
C PRO A 423 13.11 -8.21 -5.60
N VAL A 424 12.12 -9.07 -5.80
CA VAL A 424 11.45 -9.32 -7.09
C VAL A 424 12.11 -10.43 -7.94
N GLN A 425 11.65 -11.68 -7.74
CA GLN A 425 11.37 -12.54 -8.91
C GLN A 425 10.38 -11.74 -9.76
N SER A 426 10.82 -11.07 -10.84
CA SER A 426 9.96 -10.17 -11.61
C SER A 426 8.64 -10.88 -11.93
N PRO A 427 7.52 -10.57 -11.24
CA PRO A 427 6.28 -11.26 -11.52
C PRO A 427 5.66 -10.71 -12.82
N TYR A 428 6.41 -9.85 -13.51
CA TYR A 428 6.13 -9.17 -14.75
C TYR A 428 7.19 -9.61 -15.77
N ASN A 429 6.76 -10.38 -16.77
CA ASN A 429 7.64 -10.81 -17.85
C ASN A 429 7.39 -9.87 -19.05
N SER A 430 7.88 -8.64 -18.97
CA SER A 430 7.90 -7.71 -20.10
C SER A 430 9.14 -8.04 -20.95
N PRO A 431 9.02 -8.29 -22.26
CA PRO A 431 10.17 -8.63 -23.11
C PRO A 431 11.21 -7.51 -23.32
N SER A 432 11.11 -6.39 -22.61
CA SER A 432 11.89 -5.19 -22.93
C SER A 432 11.74 -4.12 -21.84
N TYR A 433 12.72 -4.04 -20.96
CA TYR A 433 13.05 -2.81 -20.27
C TYR A 433 14.56 -2.61 -20.36
N ARG A 434 14.98 -1.70 -21.25
CA ARG A 434 16.18 -0.85 -21.21
C ARG A 434 15.96 0.34 -22.12
#